data_AF-W9RZA5-F1
#
_entry.id   AF-W9RZA5-F1
#
_cell.length_a   1.000
_cell.length_b   1.000
_cell.length_c   1.000
_cell.angle_alpha   90.00
_cell.angle_beta   90.00
_cell.angle_gamma   90.00
#
_symmetry.space_group_name_H-M   'P 1'
#
loop_
_entity.id
_entity.type
_entity.pdbx_description
1 polymer ?
#
loop_
_entity_poly.entity_id
_entity_poly.type
_entity_poly.pdbx_seq_one_letter_code
_entity_poly.pdbx_strand_id
1 'polypeptide(L)'
;MARFCDFPDGVLEEIMSWLPPESLERFKCVCQSWYVLINSLINDPKFVAKHLHNTTVNMLPSPTTCFWKMVAISHQEPEGKQTTEEGTHLLTMATRDFEVNNYIPCLIGDLKFLVRKLRDDYFKLASHCDGIICLHAHCKKEFICLLNPALKEFKIVLNAGLGDGFKIRAVGFGYDFRANDYKVVFIKSNGRSYQAEVYTLSTNSWKEIELGIDVSNFPYSGHQTLYCNGVCYWYYLNQGSRKIISFDVVDEVFHSIPPPENVTGVEKKWRNLVEWSKIAVWNNSIVLFFYVKAGPAVVDMWVMDASSGGVEASYTWTKHITIGPLVGIKRPLAFLDNNVLFLETKNHKITSFNIRTRTINDLSIHLENFRNNRFVIYARTLVSILKRERKNLTVDMNRRSSGASSSKRSIMHGVRII
;
A
#
# COMPACT_ATOMS: atom_id res chain seq x y z
N MET A 1 -45.33 -5.63 -6.29
CA MET A 1 -43.88 -5.48 -6.08
C MET A 1 -43.26 -6.86 -6.31
N ALA A 2 -42.44 -7.00 -7.35
CA ALA A 2 -41.65 -8.23 -7.52
C ALA A 2 -40.76 -8.40 -6.28
N ARG A 3 -40.73 -9.60 -5.71
CA ARG A 3 -39.77 -9.92 -4.64
C ARG A 3 -38.41 -10.09 -5.32
N PHE A 4 -37.34 -9.72 -4.63
CA PHE A 4 -35.98 -9.83 -5.16
C PHE A 4 -35.61 -11.28 -5.53
N CYS A 5 -36.35 -12.27 -5.01
CA CYS A 5 -36.31 -13.69 -5.37
C CYS A 5 -36.83 -14.00 -6.79
N ASP A 6 -37.36 -13.02 -7.52
CA ASP A 6 -37.94 -13.18 -8.86
C ASP A 6 -36.91 -12.93 -9.98
N PHE A 7 -35.68 -12.48 -9.64
CA PHE A 7 -34.61 -12.28 -10.62
C PHE A 7 -33.80 -13.57 -10.83
N PRO A 8 -33.39 -13.89 -12.08
CA PRO A 8 -32.43 -14.96 -12.35
C PRO A 8 -31.10 -14.74 -11.63
N ASP A 9 -30.48 -15.82 -11.14
CA ASP A 9 -29.21 -15.76 -10.39
C ASP A 9 -28.11 -15.00 -11.13
N GLY A 10 -28.01 -15.15 -12.46
CA GLY A 10 -27.01 -14.45 -13.27
C GLY A 10 -27.20 -12.93 -13.31
N VAL A 11 -28.46 -12.44 -13.22
CA VAL A 11 -28.74 -11.00 -13.15
C VAL A 11 -28.36 -10.45 -11.77
N LEU A 12 -28.64 -11.22 -10.72
CA LEU A 12 -28.24 -10.84 -9.36
C LEU A 12 -26.73 -10.81 -9.20
N GLU A 13 -26.03 -11.84 -9.70
CA GLU A 13 -24.57 -11.87 -9.72
C GLU A 13 -24.01 -10.64 -10.46
N GLU A 14 -24.56 -10.31 -11.62
CA GLU A 14 -24.16 -9.12 -12.36
C GLU A 14 -24.34 -7.87 -11.51
N ILE A 15 -25.55 -7.59 -11.01
CA ILE A 15 -25.82 -6.41 -10.17
C ILE A 15 -24.86 -6.34 -8.98
N MET A 16 -24.66 -7.44 -8.26
CA MET A 16 -23.78 -7.48 -7.08
C MET A 16 -22.31 -7.22 -7.44
N SER A 17 -21.87 -7.63 -8.64
CA SER A 17 -20.50 -7.40 -9.11
C SER A 17 -20.17 -5.91 -9.33
N TRP A 18 -21.19 -5.05 -9.43
CA TRP A 18 -21.05 -3.59 -9.59
C TRP A 18 -21.17 -2.80 -8.29
N LEU A 19 -21.57 -3.44 -7.19
CA LEU A 19 -21.77 -2.77 -5.91
C LEU A 19 -20.46 -2.63 -5.13
N PRO A 20 -20.26 -1.54 -4.35
CA PRO A 20 -19.11 -1.45 -3.44
C PRO A 20 -19.11 -2.61 -2.43
N PRO A 21 -17.93 -3.13 -2.04
CA PRO A 21 -17.82 -4.19 -1.05
C PRO A 21 -18.60 -3.95 0.24
N GLU A 22 -18.64 -2.72 0.75
CA GLU A 22 -19.36 -2.41 2.01
C GLU A 22 -20.86 -2.43 1.83
N SER A 23 -21.35 -2.19 0.62
CA SER A 23 -22.77 -2.35 0.32
C SER A 23 -23.14 -3.82 0.39
N LEU A 24 -22.30 -4.70 -0.15
CA LEU A 24 -22.48 -6.15 -0.02
C LEU A 24 -22.41 -6.60 1.45
N GLU A 25 -21.44 -6.11 2.24
CA GLU A 25 -21.40 -6.40 3.68
C GLU A 25 -22.65 -5.91 4.44
N ARG A 26 -23.19 -4.73 4.11
CA ARG A 26 -24.44 -4.23 4.70
C ARG A 26 -25.66 -5.06 4.27
N PHE A 27 -25.69 -5.51 3.02
CA PHE A 27 -26.79 -6.29 2.47
C PHE A 27 -26.92 -7.68 3.08
N LYS A 28 -25.83 -8.24 3.64
CA LYS A 28 -25.90 -9.46 4.47
C LYS A 28 -26.86 -9.34 5.65
N CYS A 29 -27.14 -8.13 6.15
CA CYS A 29 -28.03 -7.89 7.29
C CYS A 29 -29.52 -7.78 6.92
N VAL A 30 -29.88 -7.85 5.62
CA VAL A 30 -31.28 -7.67 5.17
C VAL A 30 -32.16 -8.86 5.55
N CYS A 31 -31.75 -10.08 5.16
CA CYS A 31 -32.39 -11.33 5.57
C CYS A 31 -31.47 -12.53 5.33
N GLN A 32 -31.88 -13.72 5.77
CA GLN A 32 -31.10 -14.95 5.65
C GLN A 32 -30.73 -15.30 4.19
N SER A 33 -31.65 -15.11 3.24
CA SER A 33 -31.39 -15.41 1.83
C SER A 33 -30.28 -14.52 1.25
N TRP A 34 -30.28 -13.23 1.60
CA TRP A 34 -29.22 -12.29 1.20
C TRP A 34 -27.88 -12.64 1.84
N TYR A 35 -27.89 -13.01 3.12
CA TYR A 35 -26.70 -13.48 3.81
C TYR A 35 -26.07 -14.69 3.12
N VAL A 36 -26.88 -15.70 2.77
CA VAL A 36 -26.40 -16.92 2.10
C VAL A 36 -25.90 -16.62 0.70
N LEU A 37 -26.67 -15.87 -0.12
CA LEU A 37 -26.29 -15.52 -1.48
C LEU A 37 -24.97 -14.74 -1.52
N ILE A 38 -24.87 -13.66 -0.74
CA ILE A 38 -23.68 -12.80 -0.74
C ILE A 38 -22.46 -13.56 -0.23
N ASN A 39 -22.59 -14.39 0.81
CA ASN A 39 -21.47 -15.21 1.26
C ASN A 39 -21.09 -16.26 0.21
N SER A 40 -22.04 -16.83 -0.53
CA SER A 40 -21.75 -17.72 -1.66
C SER A 40 -20.92 -17.00 -2.73
N LEU A 41 -21.35 -15.79 -3.12
CA LEU A 41 -20.66 -14.97 -4.12
C LEU A 41 -19.25 -14.55 -3.66
N ILE A 42 -19.10 -14.02 -2.44
CA ILE A 42 -17.79 -13.59 -1.90
C ILE A 42 -16.83 -14.77 -1.70
N ASN A 43 -17.34 -16.00 -1.60
CA ASN A 43 -16.53 -17.21 -1.54
C ASN A 43 -16.18 -17.80 -2.91
N ASP A 44 -16.83 -17.35 -3.99
CA ASP A 44 -16.50 -17.78 -5.35
C ASP A 44 -15.34 -16.93 -5.92
N PRO A 45 -14.17 -17.52 -6.20
CA PRO A 45 -13.04 -16.81 -6.79
C PRO A 45 -13.38 -16.12 -8.12
N LYS A 46 -14.32 -16.67 -8.91
CA LYS A 46 -14.71 -16.07 -10.20
C LYS A 46 -15.48 -14.77 -9.98
N PHE A 47 -16.43 -14.77 -9.06
CA PHE A 47 -17.15 -13.55 -8.68
C PHE A 47 -16.20 -12.50 -8.10
N VAL A 48 -15.28 -12.88 -7.21
CA VAL A 48 -14.30 -11.94 -6.63
C VAL A 48 -13.41 -11.31 -7.70
N ALA A 49 -12.94 -12.10 -8.67
CA ALA A 49 -12.14 -11.59 -9.79
C ALA A 49 -12.95 -10.65 -10.69
N LYS A 50 -14.21 -11.00 -11.00
CA LYS A 50 -15.13 -10.16 -11.77
C LYS A 50 -15.43 -8.84 -11.05
N HIS A 51 -15.73 -8.90 -9.76
CA HIS A 51 -15.98 -7.72 -8.91
C HIS A 51 -14.75 -6.79 -8.86
N LEU A 52 -13.56 -7.35 -8.66
CA LEU A 52 -12.31 -6.59 -8.66
C LEU A 52 -12.05 -5.91 -10.02
N HIS A 53 -12.27 -6.63 -11.12
CA HIS A 53 -12.16 -6.10 -12.47
C HIS A 53 -13.13 -4.93 -12.68
N ASN A 54 -14.42 -5.10 -12.36
CA ASN A 54 -15.43 -4.06 -12.50
C ASN A 54 -15.09 -2.82 -11.66
N THR A 55 -14.54 -3.04 -10.47
CA THR A 55 -14.10 -1.97 -9.56
C THR A 55 -12.87 -1.22 -10.09
N THR A 56 -11.97 -1.90 -10.81
CA THR A 56 -10.73 -1.32 -11.33
C THR A 56 -10.94 -0.65 -12.69
N VAL A 57 -11.76 -1.23 -13.57
CA VAL A 57 -12.07 -0.68 -14.90
C VAL A 57 -12.98 0.55 -14.80
N ASN A 58 -13.92 0.56 -13.86
CA ASN A 58 -14.84 1.68 -13.69
C ASN A 58 -14.41 2.61 -12.56
N MET A 59 -13.15 3.06 -12.57
CA MET A 59 -12.73 4.23 -11.78
C MET A 59 -13.38 5.55 -12.28
N LEU A 60 -14.71 5.54 -12.47
CA LEU A 60 -15.63 6.66 -12.46
C LEU A 60 -16.45 6.55 -11.14
N PRO A 61 -16.99 7.66 -10.60
CA PRO A 61 -16.91 8.05 -9.19
C PRO A 61 -17.76 7.20 -8.20
N SER A 62 -17.49 5.91 -8.10
CA SER A 62 -17.79 5.12 -6.89
C SER A 62 -16.64 5.35 -5.89
N PRO A 63 -16.87 5.32 -4.56
CA PRO A 63 -16.05 6.01 -3.56
C PRO A 63 -14.62 5.44 -3.52
N THR A 64 -13.76 5.98 -4.37
CA THR A 64 -12.33 5.74 -4.42
C THR A 64 -11.81 6.09 -3.04
N THR A 65 -11.24 5.11 -2.35
CA THR A 65 -10.77 5.38 -1.01
C THR A 65 -9.40 6.00 -1.10
N CYS A 66 -9.29 7.31 -0.83
CA CYS A 66 -7.96 7.90 -0.64
C CYS A 66 -7.49 7.52 0.77
N PHE A 67 -6.34 6.87 0.85
CA PHE A 67 -5.70 6.62 2.13
C PHE A 67 -4.79 7.78 2.48
N TRP A 68 -4.92 8.28 3.70
CA TRP A 68 -3.99 9.23 4.27
C TRP A 68 -3.58 8.86 5.70
N LYS A 69 -2.29 9.11 5.95
CA LYS A 69 -1.58 9.21 7.25
C LYS A 69 -1.02 7.93 7.89
N MET A 70 0.18 8.13 8.47
CA MET A 70 0.94 7.29 9.41
C MET A 70 0.73 7.83 10.82
N VAL A 71 0.77 6.98 11.85
CA VAL A 71 0.81 7.49 13.22
C VAL A 71 1.52 6.64 14.25
N ALA A 72 1.99 7.31 15.31
CA ALA A 72 2.55 6.80 16.56
C ALA A 72 1.68 7.22 17.77
N ILE A 73 1.80 6.50 18.89
CA ILE A 73 1.15 6.78 20.20
C ILE A 73 2.26 7.09 21.23
N SER A 74 2.02 8.03 22.15
CA SER A 74 2.76 8.21 23.41
C SER A 74 1.81 8.18 24.60
N HIS A 75 2.30 7.69 25.75
CA HIS A 75 1.62 7.75 27.04
C HIS A 75 2.19 8.94 27.85
N GLN A 76 1.32 9.77 28.44
CA GLN A 76 1.70 10.69 29.50
C GLN A 76 2.06 9.89 30.77
N GLU A 77 3.26 10.11 31.30
CA GLU A 77 3.46 9.97 32.75
C GLU A 77 2.89 11.21 33.46
N PRO A 78 2.28 11.05 34.64
CA PRO A 78 1.81 12.18 35.43
C PRO A 78 3.03 12.88 36.01
N GLU A 79 3.48 13.96 35.35
CA GLU A 79 3.86 15.26 35.94
C GLU A 79 4.69 16.13 34.96
N GLY A 80 4.09 17.25 34.53
CA GLY A 80 4.80 18.53 34.50
C GLY A 80 5.71 18.90 33.32
N LYS A 81 5.83 18.13 32.24
CA LYS A 81 6.51 18.59 31.01
C LYS A 81 5.55 18.64 29.82
N GLN A 82 5.23 19.85 29.38
CA GLN A 82 4.56 20.08 28.09
C GLN A 82 5.56 19.80 26.96
N THR A 83 5.48 18.61 26.38
CA THR A 83 5.93 18.36 25.01
C THR A 83 4.70 18.33 24.11
N THR A 84 4.75 19.08 23.02
CA THR A 84 3.71 19.11 21.99
C THR A 84 3.77 17.77 21.25
N GLU A 85 2.79 16.88 21.45
CA GLU A 85 2.84 15.51 20.91
C GLU A 85 1.63 15.15 20.03
N GLU A 86 1.95 14.54 18.88
CA GLU A 86 1.10 14.37 17.69
C GLU A 86 0.34 13.02 17.71
N GLY A 87 -1.00 13.06 17.61
CA GLY A 87 -1.89 11.90 17.78
C GLY A 87 -2.28 11.10 16.51
N THR A 88 -2.87 9.92 16.75
CA THR A 88 -3.27 8.89 15.76
C THR A 88 -4.56 9.17 14.99
N HIS A 89 -4.44 9.53 13.70
CA HIS A 89 -5.54 9.59 12.73
C HIS A 89 -5.19 8.81 11.45
N LEU A 90 -6.09 7.90 11.07
CA LEU A 90 -5.99 7.01 9.92
C LEU A 90 -7.17 7.36 9.02
N LEU A 91 -6.91 8.07 7.92
CA LEU A 91 -7.98 8.72 7.15
C LEU A 91 -8.27 7.95 5.86
N THR A 92 -9.51 7.49 5.79
CA THR A 92 -10.22 6.90 4.66
C THR A 92 -11.08 8.01 4.03
N MET A 93 -10.84 8.43 2.79
CA MET A 93 -11.75 9.36 2.09
C MET A 93 -12.58 8.63 1.06
N ALA A 94 -13.90 8.72 1.11
CA ALA A 94 -14.82 8.19 0.11
C ALA A 94 -15.16 9.28 -0.93
N THR A 95 -14.94 9.05 -2.24
CA THR A 95 -15.20 10.04 -3.31
C THR A 95 -16.68 10.25 -3.69
N ARG A 96 -17.66 9.83 -2.87
CA ARG A 96 -19.06 9.85 -3.30
C ARG A 96 -19.72 11.23 -3.39
N ASP A 97 -19.12 12.29 -2.85
CA ASP A 97 -19.78 13.60 -2.74
C ASP A 97 -18.97 14.76 -3.34
N PHE A 98 -18.24 14.55 -4.45
CA PHE A 98 -17.59 15.67 -5.16
C PHE A 98 -18.59 16.71 -5.72
N GLU A 99 -19.88 16.38 -5.84
CA GLU A 99 -20.88 17.27 -6.43
C GLU A 99 -21.84 17.93 -5.43
N VAL A 100 -21.93 17.48 -4.16
CA VAL A 100 -23.09 17.87 -3.33
C VAL A 100 -22.74 18.63 -2.05
N ASN A 101 -21.60 18.40 -1.40
CA ASN A 101 -21.25 19.17 -0.20
C ASN A 101 -19.73 19.29 -0.08
N ASN A 102 -19.23 20.50 0.13
CA ASN A 102 -17.81 20.83 0.38
C ASN A 102 -17.26 20.24 1.71
N TYR A 103 -17.75 19.08 2.13
CA TYR A 103 -17.42 18.36 3.35
C TYR A 103 -17.47 16.85 3.08
N ILE A 104 -16.32 16.18 3.22
CA ILE A 104 -16.20 14.72 3.07
C ILE A 104 -16.10 14.10 4.47
N PRO A 105 -17.07 13.28 4.91
CA PRO A 105 -16.99 12.62 6.19
C PRO A 105 -15.81 11.62 6.21
N CYS A 106 -14.90 11.89 7.12
CA CYS A 106 -13.74 11.07 7.48
C CYS A 106 -14.19 9.70 8.03
N LEU A 107 -14.00 8.59 7.29
CA LEU A 107 -14.27 7.24 7.79
C LEU A 107 -13.07 6.71 8.61
N ILE A 108 -12.81 7.30 9.77
CA ILE A 108 -11.94 6.72 10.82
C ILE A 108 -12.49 5.35 11.29
N GLY A 109 -13.79 5.10 11.12
CA GLY A 109 -14.50 3.94 11.67
C GLY A 109 -13.91 2.58 11.30
N ASP A 110 -13.45 2.43 10.05
CA ASP A 110 -13.06 1.12 9.51
C ASP A 110 -11.77 0.58 10.14
N LEU A 111 -10.94 1.42 10.77
CA LEU A 111 -9.62 1.01 11.28
C LEU A 111 -9.43 1.30 12.79
N LYS A 112 -10.47 1.75 13.49
CA LYS A 112 -10.47 1.82 14.96
C LYS A 112 -10.15 0.48 15.62
N PHE A 113 -10.52 -0.64 14.98
CA PHE A 113 -10.18 -1.98 15.48
C PHE A 113 -8.66 -2.23 15.47
N LEU A 114 -7.94 -1.65 14.52
CA LEU A 114 -6.49 -1.80 14.34
C LEU A 114 -5.74 -1.01 15.42
N VAL A 115 -6.15 0.25 15.62
CA VAL A 115 -5.60 1.16 16.65
C VAL A 115 -5.74 0.55 18.06
N ARG A 116 -6.82 -0.19 18.32
CA ARG A 116 -7.01 -0.92 19.59
C ARG A 116 -6.07 -2.11 19.77
N LYS A 117 -5.70 -2.80 18.68
CA LYS A 117 -4.87 -4.02 18.69
C LYS A 117 -3.37 -3.74 18.72
N LEU A 118 -2.92 -2.62 18.14
CA LEU A 118 -1.50 -2.35 17.88
C LEU A 118 -1.01 -1.09 18.63
N ARG A 119 -1.33 -1.00 19.93
CA ARG A 119 -0.92 0.14 20.77
C ARG A 119 0.61 0.29 20.70
N ASP A 120 1.07 1.54 20.63
CA ASP A 120 2.49 1.96 20.67
C ASP A 120 3.35 1.76 19.40
N ASP A 121 2.76 1.35 18.27
CA ASP A 121 3.51 1.14 17.02
C ASP A 121 3.34 2.26 15.98
N TYR A 122 4.44 2.62 15.31
CA TYR A 122 4.42 3.50 14.14
C TYR A 122 4.22 2.70 12.86
N PHE A 123 3.24 3.04 12.03
CA PHE A 123 3.02 2.36 10.74
C PHE A 123 3.40 3.24 9.55
N LYS A 124 4.22 2.70 8.65
CA LYS A 124 4.51 3.25 7.33
C LYS A 124 3.73 2.49 6.26
N LEU A 125 2.98 3.20 5.42
CA LEU A 125 2.39 2.60 4.22
C LEU A 125 3.50 2.13 3.28
N ALA A 126 3.56 0.83 3.01
CA ALA A 126 4.49 0.25 2.04
C ALA A 126 3.92 0.40 0.62
N SER A 127 2.77 -0.22 0.36
CA SER A 127 2.05 -0.17 -0.92
C SER A 127 0.60 -0.63 -0.75
N HIS A 128 -0.18 -0.62 -1.83
CA HIS A 128 -1.44 -1.35 -1.95
C HIS A 128 -1.49 -2.12 -3.27
N CYS A 129 -2.21 -3.23 -3.29
CA CYS A 129 -2.47 -4.03 -4.48
C CYS A 129 -3.90 -4.58 -4.39
N ASP A 130 -4.70 -4.42 -5.44
CA ASP A 130 -6.08 -4.91 -5.52
C ASP A 130 -6.95 -4.57 -4.31
N GLY A 131 -6.71 -3.40 -3.69
CA GLY A 131 -7.41 -2.94 -2.49
C GLY A 131 -6.92 -3.49 -1.16
N ILE A 132 -5.96 -4.42 -1.17
CA ILE A 132 -5.22 -4.84 0.02
C ILE A 132 -4.11 -3.83 0.29
N ILE A 133 -4.04 -3.35 1.53
CA ILE A 133 -3.04 -2.39 2.00
C ILE A 133 -1.94 -3.14 2.74
N CYS A 134 -0.69 -2.86 2.39
CA CYS A 134 0.48 -3.35 3.11
C CYS A 134 1.11 -2.22 3.93
N LEU A 135 1.25 -2.46 5.24
CA LEU A 135 1.87 -1.54 6.18
C LEU A 135 3.13 -2.18 6.80
N HIS A 136 4.13 -1.35 7.05
CA HIS A 136 5.34 -1.69 7.78
C HIS A 136 5.31 -0.99 9.14
N ALA A 137 5.24 -1.76 10.23
CA ALA A 137 5.36 -1.27 11.58
C ALA A 137 6.83 -1.06 11.94
N HIS A 138 7.19 0.17 12.28
CA HIS A 138 8.54 0.61 12.59
C HIS A 138 8.65 0.88 14.10
N CYS A 139 8.68 -0.20 14.88
CA CYS A 139 8.80 -0.15 16.33
C CYS A 139 10.03 -0.95 16.80
N LYS A 140 10.17 -1.20 18.11
CA LYS A 140 11.26 -2.01 18.67
C LYS A 140 11.30 -3.43 18.07
N LYS A 141 10.17 -3.93 17.55
CA LYS A 141 10.04 -5.21 16.85
C LYS A 141 9.35 -4.98 15.51
N GLU A 142 10.13 -4.65 14.48
CA GLU A 142 9.57 -4.37 13.15
C GLU A 142 8.72 -5.55 12.64
N PHE A 143 7.55 -5.27 12.08
CA PHE A 143 6.71 -6.27 11.45
C PHE A 143 5.96 -5.70 10.26
N ILE A 144 5.48 -6.58 9.39
CA ILE A 144 4.66 -6.21 8.23
C ILE A 144 3.24 -6.69 8.48
N CYS A 145 2.26 -5.91 8.05
CA CYS A 145 0.88 -6.33 8.10
C CYS A 145 0.11 -6.01 6.83
N LEU A 146 -0.81 -6.92 6.50
CA LEU A 146 -1.74 -6.82 5.38
C LEU A 146 -3.13 -6.52 5.93
N LEU A 147 -3.84 -5.64 5.24
CA LEU A 147 -5.12 -5.12 5.67
C LEU A 147 -6.07 -5.05 4.48
N ASN A 148 -7.26 -5.62 4.65
CA ASN A 148 -8.39 -5.35 3.77
C ASN A 148 -9.46 -4.61 4.59
N PRO A 149 -9.59 -3.28 4.44
CA PRO A 149 -10.57 -2.50 5.19
C PRO A 149 -12.03 -2.87 4.92
N ALA A 150 -12.34 -3.26 3.68
CA ALA A 150 -13.70 -3.61 3.26
C ALA A 150 -14.21 -4.87 3.97
N LEU A 151 -13.36 -5.89 4.04
CA LEU A 151 -13.65 -7.14 4.73
C LEU A 151 -13.30 -7.08 6.24
N LYS A 152 -12.70 -5.98 6.70
CA LYS A 152 -12.15 -5.81 8.06
C LYS A 152 -11.17 -6.93 8.43
N GLU A 153 -10.45 -7.43 7.44
CA GLU A 153 -9.45 -8.48 7.60
C GLU A 153 -8.08 -7.87 7.85
N PHE A 154 -7.32 -8.49 8.74
CA PHE A 154 -5.98 -8.07 9.10
C PHE A 154 -5.11 -9.29 9.36
N LYS A 155 -3.88 -9.27 8.85
CA LYS A 155 -2.89 -10.32 9.03
C LYS A 155 -1.52 -9.71 9.31
N ILE A 156 -0.87 -10.16 10.37
CA ILE A 156 0.54 -9.89 10.61
C ILE A 156 1.34 -10.93 9.84
N VAL A 157 2.22 -10.47 8.98
CA VAL A 157 3.20 -11.30 8.29
C VAL A 157 4.45 -11.27 9.18
N LEU A 158 4.50 -12.21 10.12
CA LEU A 158 5.62 -12.30 11.06
C LEU A 158 6.89 -12.62 10.27
N ASN A 159 7.90 -11.77 10.42
CA ASN A 159 9.22 -11.97 9.85
C ASN A 159 9.97 -13.00 10.73
N ALA A 160 10.32 -14.15 10.17
CA ALA A 160 11.06 -15.19 10.90
C ALA A 160 12.53 -14.82 11.17
N GLY A 161 13.05 -13.73 10.59
CA GLY A 161 14.48 -13.48 10.45
C GLY A 161 14.99 -12.08 10.85
N LEU A 162 14.35 -11.38 11.80
CA LEU A 162 14.92 -10.17 12.42
C LEU A 162 15.86 -10.47 13.61
N GLY A 163 16.33 -11.70 13.74
CA GLY A 163 17.50 -12.02 14.56
C GLY A 163 18.76 -11.30 14.07
N ASP A 164 19.78 -11.21 14.92
CA ASP A 164 21.15 -10.77 14.55
C ASP A 164 21.32 -9.33 14.08
N GLY A 165 20.43 -8.42 14.52
CA GLY A 165 20.60 -6.97 14.33
C GLY A 165 20.20 -6.44 12.95
N PHE A 166 19.52 -7.24 12.14
CA PHE A 166 18.91 -6.79 10.89
C PHE A 166 17.73 -5.84 11.13
N LYS A 167 17.60 -4.83 10.26
CA LYS A 167 16.45 -3.92 10.20
C LYS A 167 15.89 -3.85 8.79
N ILE A 168 14.58 -3.81 8.66
CA ILE A 168 13.86 -3.63 7.40
C ILE A 168 14.17 -2.24 6.84
N ARG A 169 14.62 -2.22 5.58
CA ARG A 169 14.99 -1.03 4.82
C ARG A 169 13.95 -0.67 3.78
N ALA A 170 13.34 -1.67 3.15
CA ALA A 170 12.30 -1.47 2.14
C ALA A 170 11.28 -2.60 2.24
N VAL A 171 10.01 -2.28 1.98
CA VAL A 171 8.91 -3.24 1.87
C VAL A 171 8.16 -2.94 0.58
N GLY A 172 7.76 -3.97 -0.15
CA GLY A 172 6.94 -3.94 -1.35
C GLY A 172 5.84 -5.00 -1.24
N PHE A 173 4.73 -4.77 -1.93
CA PHE A 173 3.59 -5.67 -1.94
C PHE A 173 2.94 -5.62 -3.31
N GLY A 174 2.63 -6.80 -3.85
CA GLY A 174 2.07 -6.93 -5.18
C GLY A 174 1.45 -8.30 -5.44
N TYR A 175 0.86 -8.44 -6.63
CA TYR A 175 0.17 -9.65 -7.07
C TYR A 175 0.97 -10.35 -8.16
N ASP A 176 1.25 -11.63 -7.94
CA ASP A 176 1.78 -12.55 -8.92
C ASP A 176 0.61 -13.17 -9.70
N PHE A 177 0.39 -12.69 -10.93
CA PHE A 177 -0.69 -13.16 -11.76
C PHE A 177 -0.48 -14.60 -12.28
N ARG A 178 0.77 -15.08 -12.40
CA ARG A 178 1.06 -16.45 -12.86
C ARG A 178 0.75 -17.45 -11.75
N ALA A 179 1.14 -17.13 -10.52
CA ALA A 179 0.83 -17.96 -9.35
C ALA A 179 -0.61 -17.75 -8.81
N ASN A 180 -1.28 -16.69 -9.25
CA ASN A 180 -2.52 -16.18 -8.65
C ASN A 180 -2.36 -16.01 -7.14
N ASP A 181 -1.33 -15.27 -6.72
CA ASP A 181 -1.06 -15.06 -5.30
C ASP A 181 -0.48 -13.68 -4.99
N TYR A 182 -0.59 -13.28 -3.74
CA TYR A 182 -0.01 -12.04 -3.25
C TYR A 182 1.34 -12.30 -2.59
N LYS A 183 2.29 -11.42 -2.87
CA LYS A 183 3.62 -11.50 -2.29
C LYS A 183 4.00 -10.20 -1.59
N VAL A 184 4.70 -10.35 -0.48
CA VAL A 184 5.39 -9.26 0.21
C VAL A 184 6.87 -9.46 -0.01
N VAL A 185 7.57 -8.46 -0.51
CA VAL A 185 9.02 -8.45 -0.60
C VAL A 185 9.56 -7.44 0.40
N PHE A 186 10.64 -7.76 1.09
CA PHE A 186 11.37 -6.77 1.86
C PHE A 186 12.87 -6.89 1.67
N ILE A 187 13.56 -5.77 1.87
CA ILE A 187 15.02 -5.69 1.96
C ILE A 187 15.37 -5.37 3.41
N LYS A 188 16.25 -6.15 4.03
CA LYS A 188 16.77 -5.92 5.39
C LYS A 188 18.27 -5.70 5.37
N SER A 189 18.79 -4.98 6.38
CA SER A 189 20.22 -4.76 6.55
C SER A 189 20.64 -4.66 8.01
N ASN A 190 21.77 -5.26 8.34
CA ASN A 190 22.47 -5.15 9.62
C ASN A 190 23.59 -4.09 9.62
N GLY A 191 23.64 -3.23 8.59
CA GLY A 191 24.67 -2.20 8.40
C GLY A 191 25.94 -2.68 7.70
N ARG A 192 26.14 -4.00 7.51
CA ARG A 192 27.26 -4.57 6.76
C ARG A 192 26.82 -5.24 5.46
N SER A 193 25.63 -5.83 5.47
CA SER A 193 25.08 -6.60 4.36
C SER A 193 23.62 -6.26 4.15
N TYR A 194 23.10 -6.60 2.97
CA TYR A 194 21.71 -6.50 2.60
C TYR A 194 21.20 -7.88 2.19
N GLN A 195 19.98 -8.20 2.61
CA GLN A 195 19.29 -9.42 2.23
C GLN A 195 17.87 -9.08 1.79
N ALA A 196 17.32 -9.90 0.90
CA ALA A 196 15.94 -9.78 0.48
C ALA A 196 15.18 -11.09 0.71
N GLU A 197 13.94 -10.97 1.18
CA GLU A 197 13.05 -12.11 1.35
C GLU A 197 11.68 -11.80 0.74
N VAL A 198 11.06 -12.85 0.22
CA VAL A 198 9.72 -12.84 -0.34
C VAL A 198 8.83 -13.75 0.48
N TYR A 199 7.73 -13.19 0.96
CA TYR A 199 6.65 -13.94 1.57
C TYR A 199 5.56 -14.18 0.55
N THR A 200 5.08 -15.41 0.51
CA THR A 200 3.94 -15.83 -0.32
C THR A 200 2.72 -16.06 0.56
N LEU A 201 1.61 -15.39 0.26
CA LEU A 201 0.43 -15.37 1.11
C LEU A 201 -0.23 -16.74 1.24
N SER A 202 -0.38 -17.50 0.14
CA SER A 202 -1.09 -18.77 0.17
C SER A 202 -0.36 -19.88 0.92
N THR A 203 0.97 -19.89 0.91
CA THR A 203 1.80 -20.88 1.60
C THR A 203 2.21 -20.44 3.01
N ASN A 204 1.97 -19.16 3.34
CA ASN A 204 2.39 -18.53 4.59
C ASN A 204 3.89 -18.75 4.89
N SER A 205 4.73 -18.67 3.86
CA SER A 205 6.16 -18.98 3.93
C SER A 205 7.03 -17.86 3.39
N TRP A 206 8.23 -17.73 3.96
CA TRP A 206 9.29 -16.85 3.48
C TRP A 206 10.29 -17.64 2.64
N LYS A 207 10.87 -16.97 1.65
CA LYS A 207 11.95 -17.45 0.79
C LYS A 207 12.98 -16.33 0.64
N GLU A 208 14.25 -16.62 0.91
CA GLU A 208 15.35 -15.70 0.61
C GLU A 208 15.55 -15.64 -0.90
N ILE A 209 15.82 -14.44 -1.42
CA ILE A 209 16.06 -14.19 -2.83
C ILE A 209 17.34 -13.39 -3.01
N GLU A 210 18.01 -13.62 -4.13
CA GLU A 210 19.22 -12.88 -4.47
C GLU A 210 18.86 -11.45 -4.89
N LEU A 211 19.60 -10.48 -4.36
CA LEU A 211 19.40 -9.08 -4.73
C LEU A 211 19.83 -8.82 -6.18
N GLY A 212 20.90 -9.43 -6.68
CA GLY A 212 21.39 -9.25 -8.06
C GLY A 212 21.79 -7.81 -8.45
N ILE A 213 21.58 -6.83 -7.57
CA ILE A 213 21.83 -5.40 -7.77
C ILE A 213 22.51 -4.78 -6.55
N ASP A 214 23.24 -3.68 -6.76
CA ASP A 214 23.85 -2.91 -5.68
C ASP A 214 22.81 -2.04 -4.94
N VAL A 215 22.47 -2.47 -3.73
CA VAL A 215 21.63 -1.71 -2.77
C VAL A 215 22.43 -1.08 -1.64
N SER A 216 23.75 -0.95 -1.79
CA SER A 216 24.61 -0.32 -0.80
C SER A 216 24.12 1.09 -0.45
N ASN A 217 24.09 1.39 0.85
CA ASN A 217 23.59 2.65 1.40
C ASN A 217 22.10 2.91 1.13
N PHE A 218 21.29 1.88 0.91
CA PHE A 218 19.83 2.05 0.89
C PHE A 218 19.37 2.72 2.19
N PRO A 219 18.65 3.85 2.13
CA PRO A 219 18.40 4.66 3.30
C PRO A 219 17.33 4.04 4.20
N TYR A 220 17.50 4.21 5.51
CA TYR A 220 16.52 3.74 6.49
C TYR A 220 15.14 4.39 6.30
N SER A 221 15.13 5.69 6.01
CA SER A 221 13.93 6.51 5.80
C SER A 221 14.09 7.40 4.56
N GLY A 222 13.02 8.10 4.17
CA GLY A 222 13.08 9.04 3.04
C GLY A 222 12.95 8.44 1.64
N HIS A 223 12.93 7.10 1.49
CA HIS A 223 12.58 6.47 0.22
C HIS A 223 11.06 6.49 -0.03
N GLN A 224 10.67 6.53 -1.29
CA GLN A 224 9.30 6.37 -1.81
C GLN A 224 9.10 4.93 -2.29
N THR A 225 7.86 4.45 -2.27
CA THR A 225 7.51 3.09 -2.69
C THR A 225 6.21 3.13 -3.47
N LEU A 226 6.13 2.36 -4.55
CA LEU A 226 4.91 2.16 -5.34
C LEU A 226 4.83 0.72 -5.84
N TYR A 227 3.62 0.31 -6.20
CA TYR A 227 3.36 -0.89 -6.98
C TYR A 227 2.65 -0.48 -8.27
N CYS A 228 3.07 -1.05 -9.40
CA CYS A 228 2.44 -0.84 -10.70
C CYS A 228 2.66 -2.08 -11.57
N ASN A 229 1.58 -2.63 -12.12
CA ASN A 229 1.59 -3.74 -13.08
C ASN A 229 2.51 -4.92 -12.71
N GLY A 230 2.39 -5.46 -11.50
CA GLY A 230 3.22 -6.61 -11.10
C GLY A 230 4.62 -6.26 -10.62
N VAL A 231 5.00 -4.97 -10.60
CA VAL A 231 6.35 -4.53 -10.21
C VAL A 231 6.28 -3.58 -9.01
N CYS A 232 7.11 -3.85 -8.00
CA CYS A 232 7.33 -2.94 -6.88
C CYS A 232 8.49 -2.00 -7.20
N TYR A 233 8.37 -0.72 -6.88
CA TYR A 233 9.39 0.31 -7.14
C TYR A 233 9.77 1.01 -5.85
N TRP A 234 11.08 1.25 -5.66
CA TRP A 234 11.60 2.11 -4.61
C TRP A 234 12.46 3.22 -5.21
N TYR A 235 12.16 4.45 -4.82
CA TYR A 235 12.87 5.64 -5.27
C TYR A 235 13.49 6.37 -4.10
N TYR A 236 14.78 6.65 -4.18
CA TYR A 236 15.53 7.22 -3.07
C TYR A 236 16.75 8.03 -3.53
N LEU A 237 17.26 8.84 -2.61
CA LEU A 237 18.52 9.58 -2.79
C LEU A 237 19.65 8.80 -2.11
N ASN A 238 20.76 8.64 -2.81
CA ASN A 238 21.98 8.00 -2.32
C ASN A 238 23.19 8.85 -2.72
N GLN A 239 23.91 9.41 -1.74
CA GLN A 239 25.10 10.24 -1.95
C GLN A 239 24.92 11.34 -3.01
N GLY A 240 23.73 11.97 -3.04
CA GLY A 240 23.40 13.04 -4.00
C GLY A 240 22.91 12.56 -5.36
N SER A 241 22.91 11.26 -5.64
CA SER A 241 22.35 10.65 -6.85
C SER A 241 20.99 10.00 -6.57
N ARG A 242 20.03 10.21 -7.47
CA ARG A 242 18.71 9.57 -7.41
C ARG A 242 18.80 8.16 -7.97
N LYS A 243 18.34 7.17 -7.20
CA LYS A 243 18.28 5.77 -7.61
C LYS A 243 16.83 5.28 -7.63
N ILE A 244 16.50 4.48 -8.64
CA ILE A 244 15.28 3.68 -8.70
C ILE A 244 15.71 2.23 -8.72
N ILE A 245 15.13 1.43 -7.84
CA ILE A 245 15.18 -0.03 -7.92
C ILE A 245 13.77 -0.56 -8.07
N SER A 246 13.64 -1.68 -8.76
CA SER A 246 12.38 -2.37 -8.96
C SER A 246 12.50 -3.83 -8.62
N PHE A 247 11.38 -4.48 -8.33
CA PHE A 247 11.25 -5.91 -8.10
C PHE A 247 10.05 -6.43 -8.87
N ASP A 248 10.29 -7.32 -9.82
CA ASP A 248 9.23 -8.04 -10.52
C ASP A 248 8.67 -9.12 -9.58
N VAL A 249 7.39 -9.02 -9.25
CA VAL A 249 6.74 -9.91 -8.28
C VAL A 249 6.58 -11.34 -8.81
N VAL A 250 6.54 -11.47 -10.13
CA VAL A 250 6.27 -12.73 -10.82
C VAL A 250 7.57 -13.48 -11.07
N ASP A 251 8.56 -12.80 -11.64
CA ASP A 251 9.88 -13.39 -11.91
C ASP A 251 10.78 -13.41 -10.66
N GLU A 252 10.41 -12.66 -9.60
CA GLU A 252 11.15 -12.52 -8.35
C GLU A 252 12.58 -11.96 -8.54
N VAL A 253 12.75 -11.04 -9.50
CA VAL A 253 14.04 -10.45 -9.84
C VAL A 253 14.05 -8.95 -9.55
N PHE A 254 15.16 -8.45 -9.02
CA PHE A 254 15.39 -7.03 -8.87
C PHE A 254 16.07 -6.42 -10.10
N HIS A 255 15.70 -5.19 -10.44
CA HIS A 255 16.39 -4.40 -11.47
C HIS A 255 16.74 -3.02 -10.94
N SER A 256 17.89 -2.50 -11.36
CA SER A 256 18.22 -1.08 -11.19
C SER A 256 17.74 -0.31 -12.41
N ILE A 257 17.00 0.78 -12.17
CA ILE A 257 16.45 1.61 -13.23
C ILE A 257 17.17 2.97 -13.19
N PRO A 258 17.82 3.40 -14.28
CA PRO A 258 18.42 4.72 -14.35
C PRO A 258 17.32 5.80 -14.30
N PRO A 259 17.52 6.92 -13.60
CA PRO A 259 16.64 8.08 -13.73
C PRO A 259 16.78 8.72 -15.13
N PRO A 260 15.84 9.59 -15.56
CA PRO A 260 15.94 10.26 -16.86
C PRO A 260 17.28 11.00 -17.04
N GLU A 261 17.98 10.82 -18.16
CA GLU A 261 19.34 11.34 -18.40
C GLU A 261 19.46 12.87 -18.23
N ASN A 262 18.43 13.61 -18.65
CA ASN A 262 18.36 15.07 -18.54
C ASN A 262 18.25 15.59 -17.09
N VAL A 263 18.04 14.69 -16.12
CA VAL A 263 18.11 15.03 -14.69
C VAL A 263 19.56 15.31 -14.28
N THR A 264 20.56 14.74 -14.95
CA THR A 264 21.99 14.97 -14.60
C THR A 264 22.47 16.39 -14.95
N GLY A 265 21.93 17.00 -16.01
CA GLY A 265 22.16 18.41 -16.36
C GLY A 265 21.44 19.38 -15.43
N VAL A 266 20.25 19.01 -14.96
CA VAL A 266 19.51 19.69 -13.89
C VAL A 266 20.22 19.49 -12.55
N GLU A 267 20.80 18.34 -12.23
CA GLU A 267 21.54 18.12 -10.98
C GLU A 267 22.76 19.03 -10.84
N LYS A 268 23.39 19.45 -11.95
CA LYS A 268 24.50 20.43 -11.93
C LYS A 268 24.05 21.86 -11.65
N LYS A 269 22.91 22.32 -12.19
CA LYS A 269 22.35 23.67 -11.91
C LYS A 269 21.69 23.76 -10.53
N TRP A 270 21.29 22.62 -9.97
CA TRP A 270 20.40 22.54 -8.80
C TRP A 270 21.09 21.89 -7.59
N ARG A 271 22.43 21.89 -7.53
CA ARG A 271 23.26 21.33 -6.44
C ARG A 271 22.92 21.85 -5.04
N ASN A 272 22.26 23.00 -4.94
CA ASN A 272 21.88 23.63 -3.67
C ASN A 272 20.37 23.55 -3.36
N LEU A 273 19.56 22.91 -4.22
CA LEU A 273 18.13 22.75 -4.02
C LEU A 273 17.85 21.31 -3.62
N VAL A 274 18.08 21.08 -2.33
CA VAL A 274 17.69 19.87 -1.60
C VAL A 274 16.18 19.72 -1.76
N GLU A 275 15.78 18.62 -2.41
CA GLU A 275 14.41 18.20 -2.71
C GLU A 275 13.76 19.05 -3.84
N TRP A 276 12.97 18.55 -4.78
CA TRP A 276 11.83 17.68 -4.58
C TRP A 276 11.44 16.92 -5.86
N SER A 277 11.40 15.61 -5.77
CA SER A 277 10.99 14.72 -6.86
C SER A 277 10.14 13.60 -6.31
N LYS A 278 9.14 13.15 -7.07
CA LYS A 278 8.17 12.16 -6.60
C LYS A 278 7.85 11.15 -7.68
N ILE A 279 7.81 9.86 -7.31
CA ILE A 279 7.21 8.84 -8.18
C ILE A 279 5.71 8.76 -7.94
N ALA A 280 4.94 8.53 -9.00
CA ALA A 280 3.51 8.21 -8.96
C ALA A 280 3.17 7.21 -10.07
N VAL A 281 1.93 6.71 -10.06
CA VAL A 281 1.37 5.90 -11.16
C VAL A 281 0.47 6.80 -11.99
N TRP A 282 0.60 6.72 -13.31
CA TRP A 282 -0.28 7.37 -14.28
C TRP A 282 -0.44 6.46 -15.50
N ASN A 283 -1.68 6.19 -15.90
CA ASN A 283 -1.99 5.33 -17.06
C ASN A 283 -1.19 4.01 -17.07
N ASN A 284 -1.22 3.27 -15.95
CA ASN A 284 -0.49 2.02 -15.76
C ASN A 284 1.02 2.11 -16.01
N SER A 285 1.62 3.30 -15.90
CA SER A 285 3.05 3.54 -16.04
C SER A 285 3.58 4.30 -14.83
N ILE A 286 4.88 4.18 -14.57
CA ILE A 286 5.53 4.99 -13.54
C ILE A 286 5.81 6.37 -14.11
N VAL A 287 5.47 7.40 -13.34
CA VAL A 287 5.85 8.78 -13.63
C VAL A 287 6.76 9.31 -12.55
N LEU A 288 7.72 10.14 -12.96
CA LEU A 288 8.63 10.86 -12.09
C LEU A 288 8.39 12.36 -12.25
N PHE A 289 7.96 12.99 -11.16
CA PHE A 289 7.81 14.42 -11.06
C PHE A 289 9.11 15.07 -10.59
N PHE A 290 9.50 16.15 -11.25
CA PHE A 290 10.51 17.11 -10.76
C PHE A 290 9.86 18.46 -10.56
N TYR A 291 10.07 19.10 -9.42
CA TYR A 291 9.44 20.39 -9.15
C TYR A 291 10.25 21.29 -8.23
N VAL A 292 9.95 22.59 -8.32
CA VAL A 292 10.67 23.67 -7.64
C VAL A 292 9.75 24.39 -6.67
N LYS A 293 10.18 24.58 -5.42
CA LYS A 293 9.43 25.31 -4.38
C LYS A 293 9.70 26.82 -4.38
N ALA A 294 10.81 27.27 -4.98
CA ALA A 294 11.16 28.68 -5.10
C ALA A 294 10.27 29.34 -6.16
N GLY A 295 9.35 30.21 -5.72
CA GLY A 295 8.37 30.87 -6.59
C GLY A 295 7.11 30.05 -6.83
N PRO A 296 6.37 30.34 -7.92
CA PRO A 296 5.30 29.48 -8.41
C PRO A 296 5.82 28.09 -8.77
N ALA A 297 5.08 27.04 -8.41
CA ALA A 297 5.51 25.67 -8.66
C ALA A 297 5.46 25.37 -10.16
N VAL A 298 6.58 24.89 -10.69
CA VAL A 298 6.65 24.27 -12.01
C VAL A 298 6.95 22.79 -11.80
N VAL A 299 6.15 21.92 -12.38
CA VAL A 299 6.23 20.47 -12.24
C VAL A 299 6.46 19.85 -13.61
N ASP A 300 7.63 19.29 -13.82
CA ASP A 300 7.92 18.45 -14.97
C ASP A 300 7.51 17.01 -14.66
N MET A 301 6.76 16.40 -15.57
CA MET A 301 6.34 15.00 -15.49
C MET A 301 7.06 14.19 -16.57
N TRP A 302 7.83 13.21 -16.13
CA TRP A 302 8.49 12.23 -16.98
C TRP A 302 7.77 10.90 -16.86
N VAL A 303 7.48 10.25 -17.99
CA VAL A 303 6.83 8.94 -18.02
C VAL A 303 7.90 7.92 -18.37
N MET A 304 7.94 6.84 -17.59
CA MET A 304 8.77 5.68 -17.88
C MET A 304 8.11 4.87 -18.97
N ASP A 305 8.81 4.68 -20.08
CA ASP A 305 8.46 3.68 -21.07
C ASP A 305 9.26 2.42 -20.75
N ALA A 306 8.54 1.42 -20.24
CA ALA A 306 9.06 0.08 -20.06
C ALA A 306 8.62 -0.75 -21.26
N SER A 307 9.33 -0.62 -22.37
CA SER A 307 9.18 -1.56 -23.48
C SER A 307 9.57 -2.95 -22.96
N SER A 308 8.57 -3.81 -22.78
CA SER A 308 8.76 -5.22 -22.42
C SER A 308 9.36 -5.97 -23.62
N GLY A 309 10.68 -5.89 -23.78
CA GLY A 309 11.35 -6.45 -24.95
C GLY A 309 12.75 -6.98 -24.66
N GLY A 310 12.83 -8.23 -24.16
CA GLY A 310 13.97 -9.15 -24.28
C GLY A 310 15.29 -8.78 -23.60
N VAL A 311 15.95 -9.79 -23.01
CA VAL A 311 17.33 -9.92 -22.45
C VAL A 311 17.94 -8.77 -21.63
N GLU A 312 17.72 -7.49 -21.97
CA GLU A 312 18.00 -6.31 -21.15
C GLU A 312 16.83 -5.33 -21.30
N ALA A 313 16.01 -5.20 -20.26
CA ALA A 313 14.93 -4.21 -20.26
C ALA A 313 15.52 -2.80 -20.44
N SER A 314 15.27 -2.18 -21.60
CA SER A 314 15.65 -0.78 -21.83
C SER A 314 14.61 0.13 -21.18
N TYR A 315 14.95 0.69 -20.02
CA TYR A 315 14.11 1.70 -19.38
C TYR A 315 14.40 3.06 -20.01
N THR A 316 13.42 3.63 -20.72
CA THR A 316 13.54 4.99 -21.27
C THR A 316 12.57 5.94 -20.57
N TRP A 317 12.93 7.21 -20.52
CA TRP A 317 12.13 8.25 -19.87
C TRP A 317 11.83 9.37 -20.85
N THR A 318 10.55 9.66 -21.04
CA THR A 318 10.10 10.74 -21.92
C THR A 318 9.44 11.85 -21.10
N LYS A 319 9.86 13.09 -21.32
CA LYS A 319 9.18 14.26 -20.71
C LYS A 319 7.82 14.42 -21.37
N HIS A 320 6.75 14.16 -20.62
CA HIS A 320 5.40 14.18 -21.16
C HIS A 320 4.80 15.60 -21.12
N ILE A 321 4.95 16.31 -19.99
CA ILE A 321 4.33 17.62 -19.82
C ILE A 321 5.06 18.43 -18.74
N THR A 322 4.99 19.76 -18.87
CA THR A 322 5.29 20.71 -17.80
C THR A 322 3.98 21.33 -17.31
N ILE A 323 3.76 21.31 -16.00
CA ILE A 323 2.60 21.87 -15.30
C ILE A 323 3.05 23.13 -14.55
N GLY A 324 2.28 24.21 -14.66
CA GLY A 324 2.55 25.49 -14.02
C GLY A 324 3.05 26.57 -14.99
N PRO A 325 3.45 27.74 -14.46
CA PRO A 325 3.64 28.06 -13.04
C PRO A 325 2.33 28.05 -12.22
N LEU A 326 2.31 27.35 -11.09
CA LEU A 326 1.16 27.29 -10.17
C LEU A 326 1.45 28.03 -8.87
N VAL A 327 0.66 29.06 -8.56
CA VAL A 327 0.80 29.83 -7.32
C VAL A 327 0.22 29.05 -6.15
N GLY A 328 0.89 29.11 -4.99
CA GLY A 328 0.38 28.47 -3.76
C GLY A 328 0.48 26.94 -3.74
N ILE A 329 1.08 26.29 -4.75
CA ILE A 329 1.30 24.85 -4.77
C ILE A 329 2.63 24.50 -4.10
N LYS A 330 2.64 23.40 -3.33
CA LYS A 330 3.79 22.85 -2.63
C LYS A 330 4.37 21.62 -3.34
N ARG A 331 3.54 20.66 -3.74
CA ARG A 331 3.99 19.43 -4.45
C ARG A 331 2.85 18.65 -5.11
N PRO A 332 3.13 17.84 -6.15
CA PRO A 332 2.20 16.82 -6.63
C PRO A 332 2.02 15.67 -5.64
N LEU A 333 0.83 15.05 -5.66
CA LEU A 333 0.43 13.94 -4.80
C LEU A 333 0.26 12.64 -5.59
N ALA A 334 -0.88 12.44 -6.26
CA ALA A 334 -1.17 11.26 -7.06
C ALA A 334 -2.25 11.57 -8.09
N PHE A 335 -2.37 10.75 -9.12
CA PHE A 335 -3.45 10.81 -10.10
C PHE A 335 -4.69 10.10 -9.56
N LEU A 336 -5.84 10.78 -9.62
CA LEU A 336 -7.16 10.19 -9.39
C LEU A 336 -7.58 9.32 -10.57
N ASP A 337 -7.39 9.86 -11.76
CA ASP A 337 -7.61 9.21 -13.04
C ASP A 337 -6.53 9.68 -14.03
N ASN A 338 -6.66 9.34 -15.31
CA ASN A 338 -5.69 9.71 -16.33
C ASN A 338 -5.60 11.23 -16.60
N ASN A 339 -6.53 12.04 -16.10
CA ASN A 339 -6.61 13.47 -16.34
C ASN A 339 -6.42 14.33 -15.08
N VAL A 340 -6.77 13.83 -13.90
CA VAL A 340 -6.86 14.62 -12.67
C VAL A 340 -5.70 14.28 -11.73
N LEU A 341 -4.79 15.24 -11.54
CA LEU A 341 -3.67 15.18 -10.61
C LEU A 341 -4.01 15.90 -9.31
N PHE A 342 -3.91 15.23 -8.17
CA PHE A 342 -3.97 15.91 -6.88
C PHE A 342 -2.65 16.61 -6.56
N LEU A 343 -2.76 17.79 -5.98
CA LEU A 343 -1.65 18.65 -5.57
C LEU A 343 -1.83 19.08 -4.11
N GLU A 344 -0.74 19.16 -3.34
CA GLU A 344 -0.74 19.80 -2.02
C GLU A 344 -0.40 21.28 -2.19
N THR A 345 -1.21 22.16 -1.58
CA THR A 345 -0.95 23.60 -1.50
C THR A 345 0.02 23.95 -0.35
N LYS A 346 0.58 25.16 -0.36
CA LYS A 346 1.44 25.69 0.70
C LYS A 346 0.70 25.83 2.04
N ASN A 347 -0.62 25.96 1.99
CA ASN A 347 -1.51 25.99 3.16
C ASN A 347 -1.96 24.59 3.59
N HIS A 348 -1.29 23.54 3.09
CA HIS A 348 -1.63 22.15 3.35
C HIS A 348 -3.09 21.84 2.97
N LYS A 349 -3.57 22.28 1.82
CA LYS A 349 -4.83 21.79 1.24
C LYS A 349 -4.54 20.84 0.09
N ILE A 350 -5.43 19.89 -0.19
CA ILE A 350 -5.40 19.14 -1.46
C ILE A 350 -6.21 19.93 -2.47
N THR A 351 -5.65 20.26 -3.62
CA THR A 351 -6.39 20.74 -4.80
C THR A 351 -6.23 19.74 -5.93
N SER A 352 -7.02 19.86 -6.99
CA SER A 352 -6.88 19.03 -8.18
C SER A 352 -6.55 19.86 -9.41
N PHE A 353 -5.73 19.30 -10.29
CA PHE A 353 -5.36 19.89 -11.56
C PHE A 353 -5.72 18.93 -12.68
N ASN A 354 -6.54 19.38 -13.62
CA ASN A 354 -6.85 18.61 -14.80
C ASN A 354 -5.78 18.88 -15.87
N ILE A 355 -5.00 17.85 -16.23
CA ILE A 355 -3.88 17.98 -17.17
C ILE A 355 -4.33 18.25 -18.61
N ARG A 356 -5.57 17.87 -18.96
CA ARG A 356 -6.13 18.06 -20.30
C ARG A 356 -6.69 19.46 -20.49
N THR A 357 -7.55 19.91 -19.57
CA THR A 357 -8.15 21.26 -19.63
C THR A 357 -7.22 22.34 -19.08
N ARG A 358 -6.15 21.95 -18.37
CA ARG A 358 -5.20 22.84 -17.67
C ARG A 358 -5.86 23.70 -16.60
N THR A 359 -6.96 23.23 -16.02
CA THR A 359 -7.70 23.94 -14.97
C THR A 359 -7.37 23.41 -13.58
N ILE A 360 -7.31 24.32 -12.60
CA ILE A 360 -7.30 23.98 -11.17
C ILE A 360 -8.73 24.00 -10.65
N ASN A 361 -9.11 22.96 -9.92
CA ASN A 361 -10.32 22.96 -9.12
C ASN A 361 -9.91 23.06 -7.64
N ASP A 362 -10.40 24.09 -6.95
CA ASP A 362 -10.14 24.20 -5.52
C ASP A 362 -10.92 23.11 -4.80
N LEU A 363 -10.18 22.21 -4.17
CA LEU A 363 -10.73 21.23 -3.25
C LEU A 363 -10.31 21.74 -1.88
N SER A 364 -11.26 22.04 -1.00
CA SER A 364 -10.92 22.54 0.33
C SER A 364 -10.78 21.38 1.32
N ILE A 365 -9.90 20.43 1.02
CA ILE A 365 -9.53 19.35 1.96
C ILE A 365 -8.25 19.77 2.66
N HIS A 366 -8.33 20.04 3.95
CA HIS A 366 -7.15 20.37 4.76
C HIS A 366 -6.36 19.11 5.11
N LEU A 367 -5.09 19.11 4.74
CA LEU A 367 -4.04 18.23 5.24
C LEU A 367 -3.46 18.84 6.52
N GLU A 368 -3.25 18.01 7.54
CA GLU A 368 -2.44 18.43 8.68
C GLU A 368 -0.96 18.56 8.25
N ASN A 369 -0.24 19.48 8.87
CA ASN A 369 1.13 19.84 8.50
C ASN A 369 2.15 18.77 8.92
N PHE A 370 2.43 17.82 8.02
CA PHE A 370 3.43 16.76 8.27
C PHE A 370 4.45 16.62 7.13
N ARG A 371 5.71 16.33 7.50
CA ARG A 371 6.85 16.34 6.57
C ARG A 371 6.89 15.17 5.56
N ASN A 372 6.16 14.06 5.79
CA ASN A 372 6.32 12.81 5.00
C ASN A 372 5.01 12.12 4.57
N ASN A 373 3.98 12.89 4.18
CA ASN A 373 2.70 12.32 3.74
C ASN A 373 2.85 11.49 2.45
N ARG A 374 2.59 10.17 2.53
CA ARG A 374 2.28 9.33 1.38
C ARG A 374 0.77 9.43 1.12
N PHE A 375 0.42 9.70 -0.14
CA PHE A 375 -0.96 9.81 -0.60
C PHE A 375 -1.14 8.73 -1.66
N VAL A 376 -2.10 7.84 -1.44
CA VAL A 376 -2.44 6.76 -2.38
C VAL A 376 -3.94 6.68 -2.56
N ILE A 377 -4.33 6.20 -3.73
CA ILE A 377 -5.72 5.99 -4.11
C ILE A 377 -5.87 4.52 -4.37
N TYR A 378 -6.76 3.87 -3.63
CA TYR A 378 -7.05 2.46 -3.81
C TYR A 378 -8.55 2.24 -3.90
N ALA A 379 -8.92 1.17 -4.58
CA ALA A 379 -10.29 0.71 -4.60
C ALA A 379 -10.49 -0.39 -3.56
N ARG A 380 -11.63 -0.38 -2.88
CA ARG A 380 -11.98 -1.39 -1.88
C ARG A 380 -12.26 -2.73 -2.57
N THR A 381 -12.00 -3.84 -1.89
CA THR A 381 -11.93 -5.16 -2.53
C THR A 381 -12.60 -6.27 -1.73
N LEU A 382 -13.13 -7.27 -2.45
CA LEU A 382 -13.60 -8.54 -1.89
C LEU A 382 -12.51 -9.61 -1.81
N VAL A 383 -11.28 -9.30 -2.21
CA VAL A 383 -10.16 -10.24 -2.08
C VAL A 383 -9.85 -10.47 -0.60
N SER A 384 -10.07 -11.70 -0.14
CA SER A 384 -9.76 -12.11 1.23
C SER A 384 -8.28 -12.44 1.39
N ILE A 385 -7.67 -11.89 2.44
CA ILE A 385 -6.31 -12.17 2.89
C ILE A 385 -6.28 -13.49 3.68
N LEU A 386 -7.36 -13.78 4.42
CA LEU A 386 -7.42 -14.93 5.33
C LEU A 386 -7.80 -16.24 4.64
N LYS A 387 -8.55 -16.20 3.53
CA LYS A 387 -9.01 -17.41 2.82
C LYS A 387 -8.00 -17.97 1.82
N ARG A 388 -6.93 -17.23 1.50
CA ARG A 388 -5.92 -17.65 0.51
C ARG A 388 -4.93 -18.66 1.05
N GLU A 389 -4.84 -18.85 2.36
CA GLU A 389 -3.98 -19.87 2.96
C GLU A 389 -4.43 -21.27 2.53
N ARG A 390 -3.61 -21.93 1.73
CA ARG A 390 -3.75 -23.38 1.52
C ARG A 390 -3.35 -24.02 2.83
N LYS A 391 -4.31 -24.64 3.53
CA LYS A 391 -3.96 -25.52 4.66
C LYS A 391 -3.00 -26.58 4.12
N ASN A 392 -1.74 -26.52 4.51
CA ASN A 392 -0.82 -27.62 4.31
C ASN A 392 -1.35 -28.83 5.09
N LEU A 393 -2.17 -29.64 4.42
CA LEU A 393 -2.49 -30.99 4.87
C LEU A 393 -1.28 -31.87 4.56
N THR A 394 -0.23 -31.73 5.36
CA THR A 394 0.89 -32.67 5.39
C THR A 394 1.02 -33.20 6.80
N VAL A 395 0.35 -34.33 7.02
CA VAL A 395 0.78 -35.53 7.76
C VAL A 395 1.73 -35.27 8.93
N ASP A 396 1.17 -35.23 10.13
CA ASP A 396 1.86 -35.65 11.35
C ASP A 396 0.89 -36.48 12.23
N MET A 397 0.34 -37.52 11.63
CA MET A 397 -0.26 -38.65 12.34
C MET A 397 0.53 -39.90 12.00
N ASN A 398 1.73 -40.03 12.59
CA ASN A 398 2.36 -41.31 12.92
C ASN A 398 3.69 -41.10 13.66
N ARG A 399 3.62 -40.61 14.91
CA ARG A 399 4.63 -40.90 15.94
C ARG A 399 3.99 -41.11 17.31
N ARG A 400 3.17 -42.16 17.41
CA ARG A 400 2.90 -42.85 18.68
C ARG A 400 2.63 -44.34 18.43
N SER A 401 3.69 -45.14 18.38
CA SER A 401 3.69 -46.52 18.91
C SER A 401 5.06 -47.17 18.73
N SER A 402 5.94 -47.06 19.73
CA SER A 402 6.77 -48.17 20.23
C SER A 402 7.85 -47.65 21.19
N GLY A 403 7.86 -48.18 22.42
CA GLY A 403 9.05 -48.14 23.29
C GLY A 403 8.86 -47.45 24.63
N ALA A 404 8.24 -48.13 25.59
CA ALA A 404 8.30 -47.80 27.00
C ALA A 404 9.64 -48.25 27.62
N SER A 405 10.25 -47.43 28.48
CA SER A 405 10.68 -47.86 29.83
C SER A 405 11.27 -46.70 30.67
N SER A 406 10.70 -46.55 31.87
CA SER A 406 11.29 -46.11 33.15
C SER A 406 12.32 -44.95 33.20
N SER A 407 11.99 -43.86 33.93
CA SER A 407 12.21 -43.81 35.39
C SER A 407 11.58 -42.57 36.01
N LYS A 408 11.16 -42.73 37.28
CA LYS A 408 10.48 -41.75 38.14
C LYS A 408 11.45 -40.65 38.60
N ARG A 409 10.96 -39.42 38.77
CA ARG A 409 10.98 -38.70 40.06
C ARG A 409 10.15 -37.40 40.02
N SER A 410 9.32 -37.26 41.05
CA SER A 410 8.60 -36.07 41.49
C SER A 410 9.47 -34.82 41.54
N ILE A 411 8.86 -33.64 41.35
CA ILE A 411 8.64 -32.65 42.41
C ILE A 411 7.55 -31.67 41.92
N MET A 412 6.45 -31.62 42.67
CA MET A 412 5.48 -30.52 42.67
C MET A 412 6.20 -29.22 43.02
N HIS A 413 5.85 -28.10 42.38
CA HIS A 413 5.46 -26.87 43.07
C HIS A 413 4.74 -25.97 42.06
N GLY A 414 3.47 -25.69 42.35
CA GLY A 414 2.69 -24.70 41.62
C GLY A 414 3.09 -23.29 42.05
N VAL A 415 3.00 -22.35 41.12
CA VAL A 415 2.82 -20.93 41.47
C VAL A 415 1.77 -20.34 40.54
N ARG A 416 0.87 -19.62 41.20
CA ARG A 416 -0.33 -18.97 40.71
C ARG A 416 -0.03 -17.83 39.73
N ILE A 417 -1.01 -17.69 38.84
CA ILE A 417 -1.42 -16.52 38.09
C ILE A 417 -1.39 -15.25 38.96
N ILE A 418 -0.68 -14.22 38.48
CA ILE A 418 -1.15 -12.83 38.40
C ILE A 418 -0.80 -12.34 37.00
#